data_AF-A0A2E8JXY3-F1
#
_entry.id   AF-A0A2E8JXY3-F1
#
_cell.length_a   1.000
_cell.length_b   1.000
_cell.length_c   1.000
_cell.angle_alpha   90.00
_cell.angle_beta   90.00
_cell.angle_gamma   90.00
#
_symmetry.space_group_name_H-M   'P 1'
#
loop_
_entity.id
_entity.type
_entity.pdbx_description
1 polymer ?
#
loop_
_entity_poly.entity_id
_entity_poly.type
_entity_poly.pdbx_seq_one_letter_code
_entity_poly.pdbx_strand_id
1 'polypeptide(L)'
;MNRDRFGCRSRSSRGGLLLETLVAMVLMVMVGLLALGVARDASKATERADRRAAAVELAASRIAEIEAGLVDLDAVGDLDEVEIDDLSPPDAPRWRFVVEVETSNSAFEGLVRVEVVVRQDDEDLGDTGELARLVTLIDDDVRDATR
;
A
#
# COMPACT_ATOMS: atom_id res chain seq x y z
N MET A 1 36.56 -1.86 -71.44
CA MET A 1 35.15 -2.22 -71.14
C MET A 1 35.18 -3.06 -69.86
N ASN A 2 34.80 -2.43 -68.74
CA ASN A 2 34.93 -2.93 -67.38
C ASN A 2 33.97 -4.07 -67.05
N ARG A 3 34.44 -5.04 -66.25
CA ARG A 3 33.62 -5.73 -65.24
C ARG A 3 34.56 -6.44 -64.25
N ASP A 4 35.05 -5.66 -63.30
CA ASP A 4 35.74 -6.19 -62.13
C ASP A 4 34.72 -6.91 -61.23
N ARG A 5 34.98 -8.20 -61.01
CA ARG A 5 34.23 -9.05 -60.10
C ARG A 5 34.54 -8.63 -58.67
N PHE A 6 33.59 -7.98 -58.00
CA PHE A 6 33.60 -7.87 -56.54
C PHE A 6 33.29 -9.24 -55.93
N GLY A 7 34.34 -10.06 -55.78
CA GLY A 7 34.32 -11.22 -54.93
C GLY A 7 34.43 -10.77 -53.46
N CYS A 8 33.30 -10.47 -52.82
CA CYS A 8 33.24 -10.39 -51.37
C CYS A 8 33.52 -11.79 -50.80
N ARG A 9 34.74 -11.99 -50.30
CA ARG A 9 35.16 -13.21 -49.62
C ARG A 9 34.39 -13.32 -48.30
N SER A 10 33.41 -14.22 -48.22
CA SER A 10 32.86 -14.68 -46.96
C SER A 10 33.90 -15.56 -46.24
N ARG A 11 34.78 -14.91 -45.47
CA ARG A 11 35.70 -15.60 -44.55
C ARG A 11 35.51 -15.08 -43.14
N SER A 12 34.43 -15.53 -42.47
CA SER A 12 34.32 -15.71 -41.01
C SER A 12 32.88 -16.02 -40.56
N SER A 13 32.25 -17.09 -41.08
CA SER A 13 30.87 -17.45 -40.67
C SER A 13 30.78 -18.15 -39.31
N ARG A 14 31.88 -18.73 -38.79
CA ARG A 14 31.86 -19.49 -37.53
C ARG A 14 32.02 -18.62 -36.28
N GLY A 15 32.83 -17.55 -36.35
CA GLY A 15 33.01 -16.61 -35.24
C GLY A 15 31.80 -15.72 -34.99
N GLY A 16 31.09 -15.33 -36.06
CA GLY A 16 29.85 -14.56 -35.96
C GLY A 16 28.73 -15.31 -35.25
N LEU A 17 28.56 -16.61 -35.54
CA LEU A 17 27.54 -17.43 -34.89
C LEU A 17 27.76 -17.58 -33.38
N LEU A 18 29.02 -17.69 -32.91
CA LEU A 18 29.32 -17.73 -31.48
C LEU A 18 29.08 -16.39 -30.79
N LEU A 19 29.39 -15.28 -31.47
CA LEU A 19 29.11 -13.94 -30.94
C LEU A 19 27.60 -13.68 -30.87
N GLU A 20 26.86 -14.08 -31.90
CA GLU A 20 25.41 -13.91 -31.97
C GLU A 20 24.70 -14.71 -30.88
N THR A 21 25.11 -15.96 -30.62
CA THR A 21 24.56 -16.75 -29.52
C THR A 21 24.95 -16.20 -28.16
N LEU A 22 26.18 -15.69 -27.99
CA LEU A 22 26.60 -15.05 -26.74
C LEU A 22 25.79 -13.77 -26.49
N VAL A 23 25.60 -12.93 -27.50
CA VAL A 23 24.78 -11.72 -27.41
C VAL A 23 23.33 -12.08 -27.12
N ALA A 24 22.76 -13.07 -27.81
CA ALA A 24 21.40 -13.55 -27.54
C ALA A 24 21.25 -14.08 -26.10
N MET A 25 22.24 -14.82 -25.60
CA MET A 25 22.25 -15.32 -24.22
C MET A 25 22.33 -14.18 -23.20
N VAL A 26 23.18 -13.18 -23.42
CA VAL A 26 23.28 -11.99 -22.56
C VAL A 26 21.96 -11.22 -22.54
N LEU A 27 21.37 -10.98 -23.72
CA LEU A 27 20.07 -10.32 -23.81
C LEU A 27 18.98 -11.10 -23.09
N MET A 28 18.95 -12.43 -23.23
CA MET A 28 17.99 -13.27 -22.53
C MET A 28 18.13 -13.19 -21.01
N VAL A 29 19.37 -13.23 -20.51
CA VAL A 29 19.64 -13.08 -19.06
C VAL A 29 19.20 -11.71 -18.57
N MET A 30 19.49 -10.64 -19.32
CA MET A 30 19.08 -9.28 -18.97
C MET A 30 17.56 -9.13 -18.87
N VAL A 31 16.81 -9.70 -19.83
CA VAL A 31 15.34 -9.71 -19.78
C VAL A 31 14.82 -10.50 -18.58
N GLY A 32 15.44 -11.64 -18.26
CA GLY A 32 15.07 -12.44 -17.09
C GLY A 32 15.27 -11.68 -15.76
N LEU A 33 16.39 -10.98 -15.63
CA LEU A 33 16.67 -10.15 -14.45
C LEU A 33 15.72 -8.95 -14.35
N LEU A 34 15.41 -8.31 -15.48
CA LEU A 34 14.43 -7.23 -15.53
C LEU A 34 13.04 -7.73 -15.10
N ALA A 35 12.59 -8.85 -15.65
CA ALA A 35 11.29 -9.45 -15.30
C ALA A 35 11.22 -9.80 -13.81
N LEU A 36 12.30 -10.34 -13.24
CA LEU A 36 12.38 -10.61 -11.81
C LEU A 36 12.33 -9.34 -10.96
N GLY A 37 12.99 -8.27 -11.41
CA GLY A 37 12.91 -6.96 -10.77
C GLY A 37 11.48 -6.45 -10.73
N VAL A 38 10.79 -6.44 -11.88
CA VAL A 38 9.39 -6.02 -11.99
C VAL A 38 8.47 -6.87 -11.12
N ALA A 39 8.67 -8.19 -11.08
CA ALA A 39 7.86 -9.09 -10.25
C ALA A 39 8.03 -8.80 -8.75
N ARG A 40 9.26 -8.50 -8.31
CA ARG A 40 9.54 -8.12 -6.91
C ARG A 40 8.90 -6.79 -6.56
N ASP A 41 8.98 -5.81 -7.46
CA ASP A 41 8.40 -4.50 -7.24
C ASP A 41 6.87 -4.55 -7.23
N ALA A 42 6.26 -5.36 -8.11
CA ALA A 42 4.84 -5.62 -8.12
C ALA A 42 4.39 -6.27 -6.79
N SER A 43 5.10 -7.28 -6.31
CA SER A 43 4.80 -7.92 -5.02
C SER A 43 4.84 -6.93 -3.86
N LYS A 44 5.88 -6.07 -3.80
CA LYS A 44 5.95 -5.00 -2.78
C LYS A 44 4.83 -3.98 -2.93
N ALA A 45 4.40 -3.67 -4.16
CA ALA A 45 3.29 -2.75 -4.40
C ALA A 45 1.97 -3.34 -3.91
N THR A 46 1.73 -4.63 -4.18
CA THR A 46 0.55 -5.35 -3.66
C THR A 46 0.54 -5.37 -2.15
N GLU A 47 1.65 -5.70 -1.49
CA GLU A 47 1.71 -5.72 -0.02
C GLU A 47 1.38 -4.36 0.60
N ARG A 48 1.87 -3.26 0.00
CA ARG A 48 1.51 -1.89 0.43
C ARG A 48 0.04 -1.57 0.17
N ALA A 49 -0.56 -2.13 -0.88
CA ALA A 49 -1.98 -1.93 -1.19
C ALA A 49 -2.86 -2.68 -0.19
N ASP A 50 -2.53 -3.94 0.11
CA ASP A 50 -3.25 -4.78 1.08
C ASP A 50 -3.21 -4.15 2.47
N ARG A 51 -2.06 -3.64 2.89
CA ARG A 51 -1.92 -2.94 4.18
C ARG A 51 -2.78 -1.68 4.28
N ARG A 52 -2.88 -0.91 3.18
CA ARG A 52 -3.76 0.28 3.13
C ARG A 52 -5.23 -0.11 3.14
N ALA A 53 -5.60 -1.19 2.45
CA ALA A 53 -6.97 -1.69 2.47
C ALA A 53 -7.40 -2.06 3.89
N ALA A 54 -6.57 -2.81 4.62
CA ALA A 54 -6.81 -3.15 6.01
C ALA A 54 -6.94 -1.91 6.92
N ALA A 55 -6.08 -0.91 6.74
CA ALA A 55 -6.15 0.35 7.50
C ALA A 55 -7.46 1.12 7.23
N VAL A 56 -7.93 1.14 5.98
CA VAL A 56 -9.21 1.77 5.62
C VAL A 56 -10.40 1.02 6.21
N GLU A 57 -10.38 -0.32 6.18
CA GLU A 57 -11.42 -1.15 6.80
C GLU A 57 -11.50 -0.92 8.31
N LEU A 58 -10.35 -0.81 8.98
CA LEU A 58 -10.29 -0.48 10.41
C LEU A 58 -10.87 0.91 10.70
N ALA A 59 -10.49 1.92 9.91
CA ALA A 59 -11.02 3.27 10.05
C ALA A 59 -12.54 3.33 9.84
N ALA A 60 -13.04 2.62 8.81
CA ALA A 60 -14.47 2.52 8.54
C ALA A 60 -15.23 1.81 9.67
N SER A 61 -14.65 0.76 10.27
CA SER A 61 -15.22 0.09 11.44
C SER A 61 -15.33 1.04 12.63
N ARG A 62 -14.28 1.81 12.92
CA ARG A 62 -14.31 2.80 14.02
C ARG A 62 -15.33 3.90 13.77
N ILE A 63 -15.46 4.39 12.54
CA ILE A 63 -16.53 5.33 12.18
C ILE A 63 -17.91 4.72 12.45
N ALA A 64 -18.14 3.47 12.03
CA ALA A 64 -19.41 2.79 12.24
C ALA A 64 -19.72 2.57 13.74
N GLU A 65 -18.71 2.27 14.56
CA GLU A 65 -18.86 2.16 16.01
C GLU A 65 -19.25 3.49 16.66
N ILE A 66 -18.64 4.60 16.21
CA ILE A 66 -18.98 5.95 16.66
C ILE A 66 -20.40 6.33 16.21
N GLU A 67 -20.77 6.08 14.95
CA GLU A 67 -22.12 6.32 14.43
C GLU A 67 -23.20 5.47 15.15
N ALA A 68 -22.84 4.27 15.59
CA ALA A 68 -23.71 3.39 16.38
C ALA A 68 -23.82 3.80 17.86
N GLY A 69 -23.06 4.81 18.31
CA GLY A 69 -23.01 5.24 19.72
C GLY A 69 -22.38 4.21 20.65
N LEU A 70 -21.55 3.30 20.12
CA LEU A 70 -20.82 2.31 20.92
C LEU A 70 -19.57 2.88 21.58
N VAL A 71 -19.08 4.01 21.06
CA VAL A 71 -17.88 4.72 21.53
C VAL A 71 -18.24 6.20 21.75
N ASP A 72 -18.03 6.72 22.96
CA ASP A 72 -18.31 8.11 23.30
C ASP A 72 -17.31 9.06 22.64
N LEU A 73 -17.79 10.06 21.89
CA LEU A 73 -16.94 11.04 21.18
C LEU A 73 -16.01 11.86 22.10
N ASP A 74 -16.34 11.96 23.39
CA ASP A 74 -15.53 12.67 24.40
C ASP A 74 -14.46 11.78 25.05
N ALA A 75 -14.59 10.45 24.95
CA ALA A 75 -13.59 9.48 25.44
C ALA A 75 -12.48 9.20 24.41
N VAL A 76 -12.62 9.74 23.20
CA VAL A 76 -11.87 9.40 21.99
C VAL A 76 -10.53 10.16 21.85
N GLY A 77 -10.25 11.12 22.75
CA GLY A 77 -8.97 11.85 22.80
C GLY A 77 -7.80 11.08 23.41
N ASP A 78 -8.04 9.88 23.90
CA ASP A 78 -7.09 8.93 24.47
C ASP A 78 -7.58 7.55 23.98
N LEU A 79 -6.72 6.55 23.74
CA LEU A 79 -7.06 5.16 23.28
C LEU A 79 -7.14 4.99 21.74
N ASP A 80 -6.60 3.97 21.08
CA ASP A 80 -6.11 2.65 21.49
C ASP A 80 -5.06 2.15 20.47
N GLU A 81 -4.04 1.42 20.94
CA GLU A 81 -3.20 0.57 20.08
C GLU A 81 -4.05 -0.67 19.71
N VAL A 82 -4.63 -0.67 18.50
CA VAL A 82 -5.49 -1.77 18.06
C VAL A 82 -4.64 -2.76 17.28
N GLU A 83 -4.26 -3.84 17.94
CA GLU A 83 -3.66 -4.99 17.27
C GLU A 83 -4.77 -5.76 16.52
N ILE A 84 -4.72 -5.77 15.18
CA ILE A 84 -5.64 -6.58 14.36
C ILE A 84 -5.19 -8.06 14.46
N ASP A 85 -5.39 -8.69 15.62
CA ASP A 85 -5.14 -10.13 15.82
C ASP A 85 -6.42 -10.95 15.62
N ASP A 86 -7.61 -10.39 15.92
CA ASP A 86 -8.84 -11.19 16.08
C ASP A 86 -9.69 -11.42 14.80
N LEU A 87 -9.39 -10.72 13.70
CA LEU A 87 -10.19 -10.82 12.46
C LEU A 87 -9.46 -11.42 11.26
N SER A 88 -8.19 -11.80 11.42
CA SER A 88 -7.36 -12.24 10.31
C SER A 88 -7.19 -13.76 10.30
N PRO A 89 -7.24 -14.43 9.12
CA PRO A 89 -6.91 -15.84 9.02
C PRO A 89 -5.49 -16.09 9.57
N PRO A 90 -5.18 -17.29 10.09
CA PRO A 90 -3.92 -17.57 10.79
C PRO A 90 -2.63 -17.38 9.97
N ASP A 91 -2.75 -17.19 8.65
CA ASP A 91 -1.66 -16.91 7.70
C ASP A 91 -1.58 -15.43 7.28
N ALA A 92 -2.44 -14.55 7.82
CA ALA A 92 -2.41 -13.14 7.48
C ALA A 92 -1.21 -12.44 8.16
N PRO A 93 -0.59 -11.46 7.48
CA PRO A 93 0.46 -10.66 8.10
C PRO A 93 -0.09 -9.92 9.33
N ARG A 94 0.57 -10.08 10.48
CA ARG A 94 0.25 -9.33 11.70
C ARG A 94 0.80 -7.92 11.57
N TRP A 95 -0.01 -7.00 11.05
CA TRP A 95 0.30 -5.58 11.06
C TRP A 95 -0.30 -4.94 12.31
N ARG A 96 0.48 -4.10 12.97
CA ARG A 96 0.03 -3.31 14.10
C ARG A 96 -0.34 -1.91 13.63
N PHE A 97 -1.51 -1.43 14.06
CA PHE A 97 -2.00 -0.12 13.67
C PHE A 97 -2.31 0.72 14.91
N VAL A 98 -1.95 2.00 14.84
CA VAL A 98 -2.40 3.01 15.80
C VAL A 98 -3.55 3.77 15.17
N VAL A 99 -4.67 3.85 15.86
CA VAL A 99 -5.82 4.64 15.42
C VAL A 99 -5.89 5.88 16.29
N GLU A 100 -5.87 7.04 15.66
CA GLU A 100 -6.08 8.34 16.29
C GLU A 100 -7.39 8.91 15.76
N VAL A 101 -8.23 9.43 16.65
CA VAL A 101 -9.51 10.00 16.25
C VAL A 101 -9.62 11.41 16.81
N GLU A 102 -9.90 12.37 15.94
CA GLU A 102 -10.02 13.78 16.29
C GLU A 102 -11.43 14.26 15.99
N THR A 103 -12.07 14.88 16.98
CA THR A 103 -13.40 15.48 16.84
C THR A 103 -13.29 17.00 16.83
N SER A 104 -13.97 17.62 15.85
CA SER A 104 -13.97 19.07 15.66
C SER A 104 -15.38 19.57 15.32
N ASN A 105 -15.68 20.81 15.69
CA ASN A 105 -16.96 21.42 15.31
C ASN A 105 -17.05 21.53 13.78
N SER A 106 -18.19 21.11 13.23
CA SER A 106 -18.45 21.28 11.81
C SER A 106 -18.98 22.68 11.51
N ALA A 107 -18.93 23.08 10.24
CA ALA A 107 -19.55 24.32 9.76
C ALA A 107 -21.09 24.21 9.64
N PHE A 108 -21.65 23.03 9.90
CA PHE A 108 -23.07 22.73 9.80
C PHE A 108 -23.66 22.61 11.20
N GLU A 109 -24.79 23.26 11.41
CA GLU A 109 -25.50 23.25 12.69
C GLU A 109 -26.02 21.84 12.99
N GLY A 110 -25.79 21.37 14.23
CA GLY A 110 -26.16 20.02 14.65
C GLY A 110 -25.27 18.90 14.12
N LEU A 111 -24.11 19.19 13.52
CA LEU A 111 -23.16 18.16 13.06
C LEU A 111 -21.75 18.37 13.65
N VAL A 112 -21.08 17.26 13.95
CA VAL A 112 -19.68 17.17 14.40
C VAL A 112 -18.84 16.52 13.31
N ARG A 113 -17.64 17.07 13.07
CA ARG A 113 -16.66 16.47 12.17
C ARG A 113 -15.79 15.50 12.96
N VAL A 114 -15.80 14.23 12.54
CA VAL A 114 -14.96 13.18 13.11
C VAL A 114 -13.93 12.76 12.07
N GLU A 115 -12.66 12.81 12.45
CA GLU A 115 -11.53 12.43 11.62
C GLU A 115 -10.82 11.24 12.26
N VAL A 116 -10.76 10.12 11.54
CA VAL A 116 -10.10 8.89 11.97
C VAL A 116 -8.84 8.71 11.14
N VAL A 117 -7.68 8.75 11.78
CA VAL A 117 -6.36 8.57 11.19
C VAL A 117 -5.80 7.23 11.64
N VAL A 118 -5.44 6.38 10.68
CA VAL A 118 -4.80 5.09 10.94
C VAL A 118 -3.35 5.16 10.50
N ARG A 119 -2.45 4.94 11.45
CA ARG A 119 -1.01 4.87 11.23
C ARG A 119 -0.50 3.45 11.47
N GLN A 120 0.59 3.10 10.81
CA GLN A 120 1.28 1.86 11.11
C GLN A 120 2.17 2.07 12.34
N ASP A 121 2.07 1.18 13.32
CA ASP A 121 3.07 1.08 14.37
C ASP A 121 4.18 0.16 13.88
N ASP A 122 5.33 0.75 13.59
CA ASP A 122 6.50 0.02 13.12
C ASP A 122 7.67 0.51 13.99
N GLU A 123 7.72 0.00 15.24
CA GLU A 123 8.76 0.33 16.24
C GLU A 123 10.18 0.19 15.64
N ASP A 124 10.36 -0.70 14.68
CA ASP A 124 11.64 -1.00 14.04
C ASP A 124 12.07 0.03 12.97
N LEU A 125 11.15 0.79 12.38
CA LEU A 125 11.45 1.72 11.27
C LEU A 125 11.45 3.20 11.68
N GLY A 126 10.94 3.54 12.87
CA GLY A 126 10.92 4.93 13.38
C GLY A 126 10.17 5.92 12.49
N ASP A 127 9.44 5.42 11.49
CA ASP A 127 8.68 6.20 10.51
C ASP A 127 7.21 5.79 10.63
N THR A 128 6.49 6.49 11.51
CA THR A 128 5.05 6.33 11.69
C THR A 128 4.34 6.93 10.48
N GLY A 129 4.30 6.19 9.38
CA GLY A 129 3.61 6.60 8.16
C GLY A 129 2.10 6.56 8.32
N GLU A 130 1.42 7.66 7.98
CA GLU A 130 -0.04 7.68 7.86
C GLU A 130 -0.48 6.80 6.68
N LEU A 131 -1.33 5.80 6.95
CA LEU A 131 -1.79 4.85 5.95
C LEU A 131 -3.18 5.19 5.41
N ALA A 132 -4.07 5.66 6.28
CA ALA A 132 -5.43 6.05 5.92
C ALA A 132 -5.91 7.19 6.83
N ARG A 133 -6.76 8.04 6.25
CA ARG A 133 -7.48 9.11 6.95
C ARG A 133 -8.88 9.17 6.38
N LEU A 134 -9.87 8.93 7.23
CA LEU A 134 -11.28 9.08 6.89
C LEU A 134 -11.88 10.22 7.69
N VAL A 135 -12.78 10.97 7.06
CA VAL A 135 -13.48 12.10 7.66
C VAL A 135 -14.96 11.89 7.42
N THR A 136 -15.74 11.93 8.50
CA THR A 136 -17.20 11.86 8.45
C THR A 136 -17.83 13.02 9.23
N LEU A 137 -19.11 13.27 8.95
CA LEU A 137 -19.95 14.21 9.70
C LEU A 137 -21.02 13.39 10.41
N ILE A 138 -21.08 13.53 11.74
CA ILE A 138 -22.02 12.81 12.60
C ILE A 138 -22.95 13.81 13.26
N ASP A 139 -24.18 13.42 13.55
CA ASP A 139 -25.14 14.26 14.25
C ASP A 139 -24.69 14.55 15.69
N ASP A 140 -24.82 15.80 16.12
CA ASP A 140 -24.41 16.26 17.46
C ASP A 140 -25.28 15.66 18.56
N ASP A 141 -26.51 15.21 18.26
CA ASP A 141 -27.37 14.50 19.23
C ASP A 141 -26.73 13.19 19.71
N VAL A 142 -25.81 12.59 18.92
CA VAL A 142 -25.07 11.38 19.32
C VAL A 142 -24.10 11.67 20.47
N ARG A 143 -23.67 12.92 20.68
CA ARG A 143 -22.86 13.30 21.85
C ARG A 143 -23.64 13.31 23.17
N ASP A 144 -24.96 13.51 23.13
CA ASP A 144 -25.78 13.77 24.32
C ASP A 144 -26.58 12.53 24.78
N ALA A 145 -26.54 11.43 24.02
CA ALA A 145 -27.33 10.22 24.27
C ALA A 145 -26.89 9.40 25.50
N THR A 146 -25.76 9.73 26.14
CA THR A 146 -25.19 8.98 27.26
C THR A 146 -25.36 9.64 28.64
N ARG A 147 -26.24 10.64 28.79
CA ARG A 147 -26.51 11.30 30.09
C ARG A 147 -27.59 10.64 30.94
#